data_AF-A0A7I8EGI9-F1
#
_entry.id   AF-A0A7I8EGI9-F1
#
_cell.length_a   1.000
_cell.length_b   1.000
_cell.length_c   1.000
_cell.angle_alpha   90.00
_cell.angle_beta   90.00
_cell.angle_gamma   90.00
#
_symmetry.space_group_name_H-M   'P 1'
#
loop_
_entity.id
_entity.type
_entity.pdbx_description
1 polymer ?
#
loop_
_entity_poly.entity_id
_entity_poly.type
_entity_poly.pdbx_seq_one_letter_code
_entity_poly.pdbx_strand_id
1 'polypeptide(L)'
;MADAIPDVIWMPNNNFFANRDGLRAQYVILHGTAGGSSAQNIASYFASTQGTNNPVSSHYVIGQDGTIVQCVSEENGAWANGLYTNGHAAFWDTTVNPNNITVSIEHVKPATDNSDQLTPAQQTASFQLINAICDRWQIPKHNADASGGITGHFSIDPVNRSHCPGPYPWDALWSYLSSQEEQVVINLQNAVVKSFFAASANNRWLCQRTGMLIGGAILDFYCRFGGDGLCGLTYLGLPLTNEVPITTHAGTVYQRFERGFLVYDPNHVVDSPPGAGQVYCMHINAPTPAVLSPKVSAEP
;
A
#
# COMPACT_ATOMS: atom_id res chain seq x y z
N MET A 1 2.06 13.34 0.47
CA MET A 1 1.40 14.23 1.47
C MET A 1 0.58 13.33 2.36
N ALA A 2 0.71 13.40 3.69
CA ALA A 2 -0.13 12.60 4.57
C ALA A 2 -1.59 13.03 4.35
N ASP A 3 -2.39 12.15 3.74
CA ASP A 3 -3.80 12.44 3.52
C ASP A 3 -4.42 12.76 4.87
N ALA A 4 -5.02 13.95 4.95
CA ALA A 4 -5.68 14.41 6.16
C ALA A 4 -6.70 13.36 6.59
N ILE A 5 -6.69 13.02 7.88
CA ILE A 5 -7.72 12.17 8.49
C ILE A 5 -9.08 12.75 8.06
N PRO A 6 -10.04 11.93 7.58
CA PRO A 6 -11.39 12.42 7.31
C PRO A 6 -11.91 13.17 8.53
N ASP A 7 -12.77 14.19 8.36
CA ASP A 7 -13.35 14.89 9.50
C ASP A 7 -13.99 13.87 10.48
N VAL A 8 -13.39 13.73 11.66
CA VAL A 8 -13.80 12.77 12.68
C VAL A 8 -14.59 13.48 13.77
N ILE A 9 -15.76 12.97 14.08
CA ILE A 9 -16.54 13.39 15.26
C ILE A 9 -16.02 12.62 16.47
N TRP A 10 -15.56 13.33 17.51
CA TRP A 10 -15.16 12.72 18.76
C TRP A 10 -16.34 12.51 19.70
N MET A 11 -16.65 11.25 20.05
CA MET A 11 -17.70 10.86 21.00
C MET A 11 -17.15 9.82 21.99
N PRO A 12 -16.37 10.24 22.99
CA PRO A 12 -15.66 9.32 23.87
C PRO A 12 -16.59 8.45 24.72
N ASN A 13 -16.15 7.24 25.03
CA ASN A 13 -16.67 6.45 26.14
C ASN A 13 -15.52 5.86 26.97
N ASN A 14 -15.84 5.34 28.16
CA ASN A 14 -14.85 4.79 29.10
C ASN A 14 -14.70 3.26 29.05
N ASN A 15 -15.20 2.62 27.99
CA ASN A 15 -15.09 1.18 27.80
C ASN A 15 -13.80 0.85 27.06
N PHE A 16 -12.65 0.87 27.74
CA PHE A 16 -11.36 0.59 27.12
C PHE A 16 -10.34 0.01 28.11
N PHE A 17 -9.34 -0.69 27.58
CA PHE A 17 -8.11 -1.05 28.27
C PHE A 17 -7.11 0.11 28.16
N ALA A 18 -6.70 0.68 29.29
CA ALA A 18 -5.82 1.84 29.30
C ALA A 18 -4.43 1.49 28.75
N ASN A 19 -3.86 2.34 27.90
CA ASN A 19 -2.52 2.22 27.34
C ASN A 19 -2.22 0.87 26.66
N ARG A 20 -3.26 0.12 26.25
CA ARG A 20 -3.13 -1.23 25.66
C ARG A 20 -2.29 -2.20 26.50
N ASP A 21 -2.25 -2.02 27.82
CA ASP A 21 -1.34 -2.75 28.73
C ASP A 21 0.15 -2.70 28.31
N GLY A 22 0.58 -1.58 27.70
CA GLY A 22 1.95 -1.39 27.20
C GLY A 22 2.24 -2.03 25.84
N LEU A 23 1.23 -2.61 25.20
CA LEU A 23 1.34 -3.19 23.86
C LEU A 23 1.08 -2.14 22.77
N ARG A 24 1.37 -2.53 21.54
CA ARG A 24 1.21 -1.70 20.35
C ARG A 24 0.18 -2.31 19.41
N ALA A 25 -0.62 -1.47 18.74
CA ALA A 25 -1.46 -1.92 17.66
C ALA A 25 -0.62 -2.52 16.53
N GLN A 26 -1.01 -3.71 16.08
CA GLN A 26 -0.39 -4.48 14.99
C GLN A 26 -1.43 -4.86 13.92
N TYR A 27 -2.72 -4.73 14.24
CA TYR A 27 -3.80 -5.19 13.38
C TYR A 27 -4.93 -4.16 13.29
N VAL A 28 -5.59 -4.11 12.14
CA VAL A 28 -6.90 -3.46 11.98
C VAL A 28 -7.97 -4.53 11.88
N ILE A 29 -9.00 -4.44 12.73
CA ILE A 29 -10.13 -5.38 12.73
C ILE A 29 -11.38 -4.67 12.24
N LEU A 30 -11.97 -5.22 11.18
CA LEU A 30 -13.20 -4.70 10.60
C LEU A 30 -14.41 -5.44 11.17
N HIS A 31 -15.39 -4.64 11.59
CA HIS A 31 -16.65 -5.09 12.16
C HIS A 31 -17.83 -4.53 11.37
N GLY A 32 -18.97 -5.21 11.47
CA GLY A 32 -20.27 -4.74 11.00
C GLY A 32 -21.23 -4.74 12.19
N THR A 33 -21.98 -3.65 12.36
CA THR A 33 -22.75 -3.41 13.60
C THR A 33 -23.98 -4.31 13.75
N ALA A 34 -24.40 -5.01 12.69
CA ALA A 34 -25.60 -5.85 12.66
C ALA A 34 -26.85 -5.15 13.28
N GLY A 35 -27.06 -3.90 12.89
CA GLY A 35 -28.11 -3.03 13.41
C GLY A 35 -27.65 -1.58 13.55
N GLY A 36 -28.60 -0.69 13.84
CA GLY A 36 -28.38 0.74 14.05
C GLY A 36 -28.52 1.58 12.77
N SER A 37 -28.58 2.90 12.97
CA SER A 37 -29.00 3.87 11.94
C SER A 37 -27.94 4.90 11.58
N SER A 38 -26.97 5.20 12.46
CA SER A 38 -25.90 6.17 12.20
C SER A 38 -24.69 5.89 13.08
N ALA A 39 -23.52 6.44 12.72
CA ALA A 39 -22.30 6.29 13.51
C ALA A 39 -22.46 6.85 14.93
N GLN A 40 -23.13 8.00 15.06
CA GLN A 40 -23.39 8.66 16.34
C GLN A 40 -24.36 7.85 17.21
N ASN A 41 -25.36 7.18 16.62
CA ASN A 41 -26.26 6.33 17.39
C ASN A 41 -25.53 5.10 17.96
N ILE A 42 -24.66 4.48 17.17
CA ILE A 42 -23.83 3.37 17.64
C ILE A 42 -22.83 3.84 18.71
N ALA A 43 -22.19 4.99 18.52
CA ALA A 43 -21.30 5.58 19.52
C ALA A 43 -22.03 5.88 20.84
N SER A 44 -23.27 6.41 20.76
CA SER A 44 -24.12 6.65 21.93
C SER A 44 -24.52 5.34 22.62
N TYR A 45 -24.78 4.28 21.84
CA TYR A 45 -25.03 2.94 22.39
C TYR A 45 -23.80 2.41 23.14
N PHE A 46 -22.59 2.53 22.58
CA PHE A 46 -21.37 2.13 23.29
C PHE A 46 -21.25 2.85 24.65
N ALA A 47 -21.46 4.17 24.68
CA ALA A 47 -21.46 4.93 25.92
C ALA A 47 -22.53 4.46 26.92
N SER A 48 -23.73 4.07 26.46
CA SER A 48 -24.80 3.59 27.35
C SER A 48 -24.51 2.23 27.99
N THR A 49 -23.60 1.44 27.42
CA THR A 49 -23.17 0.15 28.01
C THR A 49 -22.14 0.29 29.13
N GLN A 50 -21.64 1.50 29.41
CA GLN A 50 -20.67 1.74 30.48
C GLN A 50 -21.23 1.34 31.85
N GLY A 51 -20.45 0.57 32.62
CA GLY A 51 -20.84 0.10 33.95
C GLY A 51 -21.91 -1.01 33.94
N THR A 52 -22.30 -1.50 32.76
CA THR A 52 -23.15 -2.69 32.64
C THR A 52 -22.33 -3.98 32.75
N ASN A 53 -23.00 -5.13 32.79
CA ASN A 53 -22.34 -6.45 32.82
C ASN A 53 -21.72 -6.86 31.47
N ASN A 54 -22.02 -6.15 30.37
CA ASN A 54 -21.47 -6.44 29.05
C ASN A 54 -21.14 -5.15 28.30
N PRO A 55 -20.14 -4.38 28.77
CA PRO A 55 -19.77 -3.13 28.16
C PRO A 55 -19.02 -3.38 26.84
N VAL A 56 -19.29 -2.54 25.84
CA VAL A 56 -18.69 -2.66 24.50
C VAL A 56 -18.26 -1.31 23.97
N SER A 57 -17.27 -1.31 23.08
CA SER A 57 -16.83 -0.14 22.33
C SER A 57 -16.07 -0.55 21.07
N SER A 58 -15.79 0.44 20.22
CA SER A 58 -14.84 0.33 19.11
C SER A 58 -14.01 1.62 19.06
N HIS A 59 -12.91 1.63 18.32
CA HIS A 59 -12.13 2.86 18.16
C HIS A 59 -12.88 3.84 17.26
N TYR A 60 -13.41 3.31 16.14
CA TYR A 60 -14.14 4.08 15.14
C TYR A 60 -15.46 3.41 14.77
N VAL A 61 -16.43 4.24 14.37
CA VAL A 61 -17.67 3.83 13.73
C VAL A 61 -17.85 4.64 12.46
N ILE A 62 -18.20 3.99 11.35
CA ILE A 62 -18.45 4.63 10.05
C ILE A 62 -19.91 4.45 9.66
N GLY A 63 -20.61 5.57 9.51
CA GLY A 63 -22.01 5.64 9.08
C GLY A 63 -22.18 5.29 7.61
N GLN A 64 -23.41 4.95 7.20
CA GLN A 64 -23.75 4.71 5.79
C GLN A 64 -23.58 5.95 4.91
N ASP A 65 -23.49 7.14 5.50
CA ASP A 65 -23.22 8.42 4.83
C ASP A 65 -21.72 8.76 4.75
N GLY A 66 -20.84 7.89 5.28
CA GLY A 66 -19.41 8.15 5.36
C GLY A 66 -18.98 8.95 6.60
N THR A 67 -19.91 9.34 7.48
CA THR A 67 -19.56 10.01 8.73
C THR A 67 -18.70 9.08 9.60
N ILE A 68 -17.56 9.58 10.08
CA ILE A 68 -16.67 8.84 10.99
C ILE A 68 -16.82 9.41 12.40
N VAL A 69 -17.12 8.53 13.35
CA VAL A 69 -17.12 8.85 14.79
C VAL A 69 -16.00 8.06 15.46
N GLN A 70 -15.14 8.73 16.21
CA GLN A 70 -14.14 8.07 17.06
C GLN A 70 -14.64 8.03 18.50
N CYS A 71 -14.64 6.83 19.09
CA CYS A 71 -15.18 6.59 20.44
C CYS A 71 -14.11 6.28 21.48
N VAL A 72 -12.97 5.73 21.05
CA VAL A 72 -11.84 5.38 21.92
C VAL A 72 -10.55 5.87 21.25
N SER A 73 -9.64 6.45 22.05
CA SER A 73 -8.30 6.82 21.56
C SER A 73 -7.55 5.58 21.06
N GLU A 74 -6.81 5.70 19.96
CA GLU A 74 -5.96 4.61 19.48
C GLU A 74 -4.84 4.25 20.46
N GLU A 75 -4.53 5.07 21.47
CA GLU A 75 -3.57 4.72 22.53
C GLU A 75 -4.12 3.69 23.53
N ASN A 76 -5.45 3.48 23.55
CA ASN A 76 -6.13 2.50 24.40
C ASN A 76 -6.62 1.31 23.57
N GLY A 77 -6.93 0.19 24.23
CA GLY A 77 -7.57 -0.97 23.60
C GLY A 77 -9.09 -0.94 23.74
N ALA A 78 -9.83 -0.67 22.67
CA ALA A 78 -11.30 -0.73 22.70
C ALA A 78 -11.83 -2.15 22.99
N TRP A 79 -12.97 -2.27 23.67
CA TRP A 79 -13.60 -3.55 24.02
C TRP A 79 -14.45 -4.09 22.86
N ALA A 80 -13.81 -4.37 21.72
CA ALA A 80 -14.48 -4.69 20.46
C ALA A 80 -14.40 -6.18 20.06
N ASN A 81 -13.33 -6.87 20.43
CA ASN A 81 -13.02 -8.19 19.87
C ASN A 81 -13.48 -9.37 20.73
N GLY A 82 -13.71 -9.16 22.02
CA GLY A 82 -13.96 -10.26 22.95
C GLY A 82 -12.72 -11.15 23.16
N LEU A 83 -12.94 -12.46 23.26
CA LEU A 83 -11.91 -13.48 23.47
C LEU A 83 -11.73 -14.35 22.21
N TYR A 84 -10.56 -14.99 22.09
CA TYR A 84 -10.35 -15.99 21.03
C TYR A 84 -11.27 -17.20 21.21
N THR A 85 -11.81 -17.71 20.12
CA THR A 85 -12.57 -18.97 20.13
C THR A 85 -11.88 -20.06 19.33
N ASN A 86 -12.30 -21.31 19.55
CA ASN A 86 -11.78 -22.45 18.80
C ASN A 86 -11.82 -22.21 17.28
N GLY A 87 -10.72 -22.48 16.59
CA GLY A 87 -10.58 -22.25 15.16
C GLY A 87 -10.16 -20.84 14.76
N HIS A 88 -9.84 -19.94 15.71
CA HIS A 88 -9.24 -18.65 15.41
C HIS A 88 -8.00 -18.81 14.50
N ALA A 89 -7.67 -17.77 13.75
CA ALA A 89 -6.53 -17.81 12.83
C ALA A 89 -5.23 -18.12 13.59
N ALA A 90 -4.38 -18.97 13.00
CA ALA A 90 -3.21 -19.54 13.67
C ALA A 90 -2.10 -18.52 14.00
N PHE A 91 -2.15 -17.32 13.41
CA PHE A 91 -1.19 -16.25 13.67
C PHE A 91 -1.49 -15.45 14.95
N TRP A 92 -2.66 -15.64 15.56
CA TRP A 92 -2.98 -14.97 16.82
C TRP A 92 -2.19 -15.57 17.99
N ASP A 93 -1.48 -14.70 18.71
CA ASP A 93 -0.91 -15.03 20.01
C ASP A 93 -2.01 -15.03 21.07
N THR A 94 -2.46 -16.23 21.46
CA THR A 94 -3.54 -16.42 22.44
C THR A 94 -3.15 -16.07 23.88
N THR A 95 -1.87 -15.73 24.13
CA THR A 95 -1.42 -15.23 25.43
C THR A 95 -1.69 -13.73 25.61
N VAL A 96 -2.05 -13.03 24.54
CA VAL A 96 -2.29 -11.58 24.52
C VAL A 96 -3.77 -11.28 24.40
N ASN A 97 -4.28 -10.26 25.09
CA ASN A 97 -5.64 -9.78 24.86
C ASN A 97 -5.74 -9.13 23.47
N PRO A 98 -6.59 -9.63 22.54
CA PRO A 98 -6.65 -9.12 21.17
C PRO A 98 -6.96 -7.63 21.11
N ASN A 99 -7.79 -7.13 22.04
CA ASN A 99 -8.17 -5.72 22.11
C ASN A 99 -6.98 -4.76 22.28
N ASN A 100 -5.89 -5.22 22.89
CA ASN A 100 -4.70 -4.41 23.12
C ASN A 100 -3.80 -4.29 21.88
N ILE A 101 -3.87 -5.24 20.95
CA ILE A 101 -3.03 -5.27 19.73
C ILE A 101 -3.78 -4.87 18.45
N THR A 102 -5.03 -4.42 18.56
CA THR A 102 -5.87 -4.08 17.41
C THR A 102 -6.41 -2.65 17.46
N VAL A 103 -6.61 -2.03 16.31
CA VAL A 103 -7.55 -0.92 16.11
C VAL A 103 -8.80 -1.48 15.43
N SER A 104 -9.96 -1.24 16.04
CA SER A 104 -11.25 -1.77 15.58
C SER A 104 -12.09 -0.69 14.91
N ILE A 105 -12.72 -1.03 13.79
CA ILE A 105 -13.58 -0.15 13.00
C ILE A 105 -14.93 -0.84 12.79
N GLU A 106 -15.99 -0.21 13.27
CA GLU A 106 -17.37 -0.65 13.07
C GLU A 106 -17.99 0.01 11.84
N HIS A 107 -18.61 -0.77 10.95
CA HIS A 107 -19.37 -0.26 9.82
C HIS A 107 -20.85 -0.40 10.13
N VAL A 108 -21.58 0.73 10.15
CA VAL A 108 -23.02 0.72 10.35
C VAL A 108 -23.68 -0.09 9.23
N LYS A 109 -24.30 -1.21 9.62
CA LYS A 109 -25.07 -2.11 8.75
C LYS A 109 -26.46 -2.32 9.36
N PRO A 110 -27.53 -1.70 8.83
CA PRO A 110 -28.87 -1.79 9.42
C PRO A 110 -29.44 -3.21 9.58
N ALA A 111 -29.10 -4.14 8.68
CA ALA A 111 -29.56 -5.53 8.74
C ALA A 111 -28.92 -6.26 9.93
N THR A 112 -29.73 -6.99 10.69
CA THR A 112 -29.27 -7.67 11.92
C THR A 112 -28.44 -8.94 11.67
N ASP A 113 -28.27 -9.34 10.42
CA ASP A 113 -27.47 -10.49 9.99
C ASP A 113 -26.15 -10.10 9.31
N ASN A 114 -25.79 -8.81 9.32
CA ASN A 114 -24.60 -8.25 8.66
C ASN A 114 -24.56 -8.43 7.13
N SER A 115 -25.70 -8.69 6.48
CA SER A 115 -25.78 -8.93 5.03
C SER A 115 -25.60 -7.68 4.15
N ASP A 116 -25.69 -6.48 4.72
CA ASP A 116 -25.57 -5.24 3.96
C ASP A 116 -24.19 -5.09 3.30
N GLN A 117 -24.19 -4.59 2.06
CA GLN A 117 -22.99 -4.05 1.42
C GLN A 117 -22.70 -2.65 1.95
N LEU A 118 -21.42 -2.26 1.96
CA LEU A 118 -21.08 -0.87 2.25
C LEU A 118 -21.61 0.07 1.17
N THR A 119 -22.10 1.24 1.57
CA THR A 119 -22.41 2.30 0.62
C THR A 119 -21.11 2.88 0.04
N PRO A 120 -21.15 3.58 -1.12
CA PRO A 120 -19.96 4.22 -1.68
C PRO A 120 -19.28 5.22 -0.71
N ALA A 121 -20.07 5.98 0.05
CA ALA A 121 -19.55 6.95 1.02
C ALA A 121 -18.89 6.24 2.22
N GLN A 122 -19.53 5.21 2.76
CA GLN A 122 -18.99 4.40 3.84
C GLN A 122 -17.71 3.66 3.42
N GLN A 123 -17.68 3.12 2.20
CA GLN A 123 -16.49 2.48 1.63
C GLN A 123 -15.32 3.46 1.49
N THR A 124 -15.58 4.66 0.93
CA THR A 124 -14.54 5.69 0.77
C THR A 124 -13.94 6.08 2.12
N ALA A 125 -14.80 6.36 3.11
CA ALA A 125 -14.38 6.70 4.46
C ALA A 125 -13.61 5.55 5.13
N SER A 126 -14.05 4.31 4.96
CA SER A 126 -13.38 3.10 5.47
C SER A 126 -11.96 2.98 4.93
N PHE A 127 -11.80 3.12 3.62
CA PHE A 127 -10.51 2.94 2.95
C PHE A 127 -9.50 4.02 3.37
N GLN A 128 -9.93 5.28 3.40
CA GLN A 128 -9.10 6.41 3.86
C GLN A 128 -8.69 6.24 5.32
N LEU A 129 -9.62 5.85 6.19
CA LEU A 129 -9.36 5.65 7.60
C LEU A 129 -8.38 4.49 7.84
N ILE A 130 -8.58 3.34 7.17
CA ILE A 130 -7.67 2.19 7.25
C ILE A 130 -6.26 2.58 6.82
N ASN A 131 -6.12 3.27 5.68
CA ASN A 131 -4.81 3.74 5.20
C ASN A 131 -4.11 4.62 6.26
N ALA A 132 -4.83 5.58 6.81
CA ALA A 132 -4.29 6.50 7.81
C ALA A 132 -3.93 5.79 9.13
N ILE A 133 -4.71 4.81 9.58
CA ILE A 133 -4.39 3.98 10.75
C ILE A 133 -3.11 3.17 10.50
N CYS A 134 -3.04 2.52 9.34
CA CYS A 134 -1.88 1.73 8.94
C CYS A 134 -0.61 2.58 8.88
N ASP A 135 -0.68 3.80 8.35
CA ASP A 135 0.46 4.72 8.30
C ASP A 135 0.88 5.18 9.71
N ARG A 136 -0.07 5.57 10.57
CA ARG A 136 0.23 5.99 11.95
C ARG A 136 0.90 4.88 12.76
N TRP A 137 0.34 3.68 12.68
CA TRP A 137 0.79 2.52 13.45
C TRP A 137 1.70 1.61 12.64
N GLN A 138 2.22 2.01 11.49
CA GLN A 138 3.08 1.16 10.66
C GLN A 138 2.56 -0.29 10.54
N ILE A 139 1.22 -0.44 10.44
CA ILE A 139 0.57 -1.75 10.30
C ILE A 139 0.67 -2.14 8.83
N PRO A 140 1.14 -3.35 8.50
CA PRO A 140 1.24 -3.78 7.11
C PRO A 140 -0.10 -3.69 6.36
N LYS A 141 -0.09 -3.18 5.13
CA LYS A 141 -1.30 -2.95 4.31
C LYS A 141 -1.70 -4.18 3.50
N HIS A 142 -1.75 -5.34 4.14
CA HIS A 142 -2.13 -6.62 3.53
C HIS A 142 -3.06 -7.41 4.46
N ASN A 143 -3.53 -8.58 3.99
CA ASN A 143 -4.27 -9.52 4.83
C ASN A 143 -3.46 -9.88 6.08
N ALA A 144 -4.10 -9.90 7.24
CA ALA A 144 -3.42 -10.19 8.50
C ALA A 144 -2.67 -11.53 8.48
N ASP A 145 -1.44 -11.50 8.98
CA ASP A 145 -0.61 -12.66 9.29
C ASP A 145 0.15 -12.44 10.62
N ALA A 146 1.17 -13.25 10.91
CA ALA A 146 1.92 -13.14 12.18
C ALA A 146 2.70 -11.82 12.34
N SER A 147 2.89 -11.04 11.27
CA SER A 147 3.59 -9.75 11.28
C SER A 147 2.65 -8.55 11.47
N GLY A 148 1.33 -8.79 11.48
CA GLY A 148 0.32 -7.74 11.49
C GLY A 148 -0.58 -7.77 10.25
N GLY A 149 -1.45 -6.77 10.14
CA GLY A 149 -2.24 -6.51 8.94
C GLY A 149 -3.71 -6.27 9.20
N ILE A 150 -4.55 -6.46 8.19
CA ILE A 150 -5.97 -6.12 8.22
C ILE A 150 -6.81 -7.40 8.07
N THR A 151 -7.84 -7.57 8.89
CA THR A 151 -8.76 -8.71 8.80
C THR A 151 -10.12 -8.39 9.43
N GLY A 152 -11.06 -9.33 9.38
CA GLY A 152 -12.37 -9.23 10.03
C GLY A 152 -12.38 -9.88 11.42
N HIS A 153 -13.41 -9.55 12.20
CA HIS A 153 -13.65 -10.13 13.53
C HIS A 153 -13.75 -11.67 13.49
N PHE A 154 -14.20 -12.24 12.36
CA PHE A 154 -14.24 -13.69 12.13
C PHE A 154 -12.90 -14.40 12.36
N SER A 155 -11.76 -13.70 12.24
CA SER A 155 -10.44 -14.29 12.44
C SER A 155 -10.11 -14.57 13.91
N ILE A 156 -10.74 -13.83 14.84
CA ILE A 156 -10.56 -13.93 16.29
C ILE A 156 -11.63 -14.84 16.90
N ASP A 157 -12.89 -14.63 16.50
CA ASP A 157 -14.06 -15.37 17.00
C ASP A 157 -14.84 -16.01 15.84
N PRO A 158 -14.30 -17.06 15.18
CA PRO A 158 -15.02 -17.75 14.11
C PRO A 158 -16.26 -18.50 14.58
N VAL A 159 -16.45 -18.69 15.89
CA VAL A 159 -17.63 -19.40 16.42
C VAL A 159 -18.84 -18.46 16.45
N ASN A 160 -18.70 -17.28 17.03
CA ASN A 160 -19.82 -16.35 17.25
C ASN A 160 -19.81 -15.16 16.28
N ARG A 161 -18.71 -14.93 15.56
CA ARG A 161 -18.50 -13.79 14.65
C ARG A 161 -18.00 -14.22 13.27
N SER A 162 -18.27 -15.46 12.87
CA SER A 162 -17.92 -16.04 11.55
C SER A 162 -18.29 -15.15 10.36
N HIS A 163 -19.37 -14.38 10.47
CA HIS A 163 -19.88 -13.51 9.41
C HIS A 163 -19.60 -12.03 9.65
N CYS A 164 -18.73 -11.65 10.58
CA CYS A 164 -18.42 -10.25 10.86
C CYS A 164 -17.09 -9.87 10.18
N PRO A 165 -17.05 -8.85 9.29
CA PRO A 165 -18.00 -7.73 9.14
C PRO A 165 -19.15 -7.96 8.14
N GLY A 166 -19.27 -9.15 7.56
CA GLY A 166 -20.22 -9.47 6.49
C GLY A 166 -19.59 -9.18 5.13
N PRO A 167 -20.38 -8.94 4.07
CA PRO A 167 -19.84 -8.49 2.80
C PRO A 167 -18.99 -7.23 2.98
N TYR A 168 -17.72 -7.30 2.57
CA TYR A 168 -16.78 -6.19 2.60
C TYR A 168 -15.95 -6.21 1.30
N PRO A 169 -15.72 -5.06 0.64
CA PRO A 169 -15.09 -5.00 -0.67
C PRO A 169 -13.55 -5.11 -0.57
N TRP A 170 -13.04 -6.26 -0.15
CA TRP A 170 -11.60 -6.52 0.09
C TRP A 170 -10.72 -6.21 -1.12
N ASP A 171 -11.07 -6.67 -2.32
CA ASP A 171 -10.27 -6.42 -3.52
C ASP A 171 -10.16 -4.93 -3.85
N ALA A 172 -11.24 -4.16 -3.59
CA ALA A 172 -11.23 -2.72 -3.77
C ALA A 172 -10.40 -2.02 -2.68
N LEU A 173 -10.39 -2.54 -1.45
CA LEU A 173 -9.50 -2.05 -0.39
C LEU A 173 -8.04 -2.25 -0.81
N TRP A 174 -7.66 -3.44 -1.28
CA TRP A 174 -6.28 -3.71 -1.72
C TRP A 174 -5.87 -2.82 -2.88
N SER A 175 -6.75 -2.67 -3.88
CA SER A 175 -6.52 -1.77 -5.01
C SER A 175 -6.32 -0.32 -4.55
N TYR A 176 -7.13 0.13 -3.58
CA TYR A 176 -6.98 1.46 -2.99
C TYR A 176 -5.66 1.59 -2.25
N LEU A 177 -5.34 0.70 -1.30
CA LEU A 177 -4.12 0.78 -0.50
C LEU A 177 -2.84 0.72 -1.35
N SER A 178 -2.80 -0.15 -2.37
CA SER A 178 -1.67 -0.20 -3.32
C SER A 178 -1.55 1.09 -4.14
N SER A 179 -2.65 1.80 -4.41
CA SER A 179 -2.59 3.11 -5.08
C SER A 179 -2.09 4.24 -4.17
N GLN A 180 -2.11 4.04 -2.84
CA GLN A 180 -1.62 5.02 -1.86
C GLN A 180 -0.13 4.84 -1.55
N GLU A 181 0.47 3.70 -1.90
CA GLU A 181 1.92 3.54 -1.77
C GLU A 181 2.62 4.53 -2.72
N GLU A 182 3.40 5.46 -2.16
CA GLU A 182 4.22 6.37 -2.95
C GLU A 182 5.10 5.54 -3.88
N GLN A 183 4.96 5.73 -5.19
CA GLN A 183 5.86 5.11 -6.14
C GLN A 183 7.29 5.51 -5.76
N VAL A 184 8.15 4.52 -5.51
CA VAL A 184 9.56 4.77 -5.27
C VAL A 184 10.13 5.35 -6.56
N VAL A 185 10.45 6.65 -6.52
CA VAL A 185 11.06 7.38 -7.63
C VAL A 185 12.35 8.01 -7.15
N ILE A 186 13.47 7.67 -7.78
CA ILE A 186 14.73 8.36 -7.51
C ILE A 186 14.78 9.73 -8.20
N ASN A 187 15.46 10.67 -7.57
CA ASN A 187 15.71 12.01 -8.09
C ASN A 187 17.09 12.51 -7.63
N LEU A 188 17.51 13.66 -8.15
CA LEU A 188 18.82 14.26 -7.82
C LEU A 188 18.90 14.86 -6.40
N GLN A 189 17.80 14.87 -5.64
CA GLN A 189 17.79 15.24 -4.23
C GLN A 189 18.26 14.08 -3.34
N ASN A 190 18.16 12.82 -3.80
CA ASN A 190 18.74 11.68 -3.11
C ASN A 190 20.28 11.74 -3.13
N ALA A 191 20.91 11.71 -1.95
CA ALA A 191 22.35 11.88 -1.80
C ALA A 191 23.19 10.84 -2.55
N VAL A 192 22.73 9.58 -2.60
CA VAL A 192 23.44 8.52 -3.33
C VAL A 192 23.33 8.76 -4.83
N VAL A 193 22.13 9.05 -5.33
CA VAL A 193 21.89 9.32 -6.76
C VAL A 193 22.72 10.52 -7.23
N LYS A 194 22.78 11.60 -6.43
CA LYS A 194 23.59 12.79 -6.69
C LYS A 194 25.10 12.51 -6.75
N SER A 195 25.58 11.43 -6.14
CA SER A 195 26.99 11.02 -6.25
C SER A 195 27.36 10.35 -7.58
N PHE A 196 26.35 9.89 -8.33
CA PHE A 196 26.51 9.27 -9.65
C PHE A 196 26.03 10.16 -10.79
N PHE A 197 25.04 11.03 -10.54
CA PHE A 197 24.39 11.83 -11.56
C PHE A 197 24.38 13.32 -11.22
N ALA A 198 24.45 14.15 -12.26
CA ALA A 198 24.26 15.58 -12.17
C ALA A 198 23.21 16.03 -13.19
N ALA A 199 22.47 17.09 -12.88
CA ALA A 199 21.55 17.70 -13.84
C ALA A 199 22.33 18.22 -15.06
N SER A 200 21.76 18.01 -16.24
CA SER A 200 22.27 18.49 -17.53
C SER A 200 21.15 19.18 -18.31
N ALA A 201 21.50 19.81 -19.42
CA ALA A 201 20.55 20.53 -20.26
C ALA A 201 19.41 19.61 -20.75
N ASN A 202 18.26 20.21 -21.06
CA ASN A 202 17.07 19.53 -21.58
C ASN A 202 16.55 18.41 -20.67
N ASN A 203 16.58 18.63 -19.35
CA ASN A 203 16.09 17.69 -18.34
C ASN A 203 16.75 16.30 -18.42
N ARG A 204 18.05 16.27 -18.74
CA ARG A 204 18.85 15.04 -18.80
C ARG A 204 19.73 14.92 -17.56
N TRP A 205 20.14 13.70 -17.23
CA TRP A 205 21.14 13.46 -16.19
C TRP A 205 22.45 13.02 -16.83
N LEU A 206 23.56 13.65 -16.42
CA LEU A 206 24.91 13.25 -16.77
C LEU A 206 25.43 12.26 -15.73
N CYS A 207 25.81 11.07 -16.14
CA CYS A 207 26.53 10.14 -15.29
C CYS A 207 27.96 10.64 -15.09
N GLN A 208 28.32 10.97 -13.85
CA GLN A 208 29.64 11.47 -13.47
C GLN A 208 30.74 10.40 -13.59
N ARG A 209 30.36 9.12 -13.65
CA ARG A 209 31.30 7.99 -13.77
C ARG A 209 31.58 7.59 -15.21
N THR A 210 30.55 7.53 -16.05
CA THR A 210 30.69 7.07 -17.46
C THR A 210 30.71 8.21 -18.46
N GLY A 211 30.36 9.43 -18.05
CA GLY A 211 30.20 10.59 -18.93
C GLY A 211 28.98 10.52 -19.85
N MET A 212 28.13 9.49 -19.71
CA MET A 212 26.97 9.27 -20.58
C MET A 212 25.73 10.02 -20.05
N LEU A 213 24.89 10.47 -20.97
CA LEU A 213 23.62 11.13 -20.66
C LEU A 213 22.45 10.16 -20.73
N ILE A 214 21.55 10.25 -19.76
CA ILE A 214 20.23 9.62 -19.77
C ILE A 214 19.16 10.71 -19.83
N GLY A 215 18.10 10.52 -20.60
CA GLY A 215 17.06 11.54 -20.78
C GLY A 215 15.70 10.97 -21.18
N GLY A 216 14.73 11.89 -21.32
CA GLY A 216 13.39 11.59 -21.84
C GLY A 216 12.68 10.45 -21.11
N ALA A 217 11.91 9.68 -21.87
CA ALA A 217 11.14 8.55 -21.33
C ALA A 217 12.04 7.46 -20.71
N ILE A 218 13.28 7.29 -21.19
CA ILE A 218 14.23 6.33 -20.62
C ILE A 218 14.66 6.77 -19.22
N LEU A 219 14.91 8.07 -19.00
CA LEU A 219 15.18 8.60 -17.67
C LEU A 219 13.97 8.42 -16.74
N ASP A 220 12.76 8.76 -17.20
CA ASP A 220 11.56 8.60 -16.40
C ASP A 220 11.33 7.14 -15.98
N PHE A 221 11.53 6.21 -16.91
CA PHE A 221 11.47 4.78 -16.64
C PHE A 221 12.57 4.35 -15.65
N TYR A 222 13.82 4.75 -15.89
CA TYR A 222 14.96 4.44 -15.02
C TYR A 222 14.73 4.92 -13.59
N CYS A 223 14.13 6.10 -13.41
CA CYS A 223 13.84 6.65 -12.10
C CYS A 223 12.82 5.87 -11.30
N ARG A 224 12.05 4.95 -11.91
CA ARG A 224 10.98 4.17 -11.27
C ARG A 224 11.20 2.66 -11.35
N PHE A 225 12.14 2.21 -12.18
CA PHE A 225 12.33 0.80 -12.51
C PHE A 225 12.65 -0.04 -11.29
N GLY A 226 11.90 -1.12 -11.07
CA GLY A 226 12.02 -2.03 -9.92
C GLY A 226 11.04 -1.70 -8.78
N GLY A 227 10.63 -0.44 -8.62
CA GLY A 227 9.63 -0.04 -7.61
C GLY A 227 10.14 -0.01 -6.17
N ASP A 228 11.42 -0.28 -5.93
CA ASP A 228 12.09 -0.21 -4.63
C ASP A 228 13.58 0.19 -4.78
N GLY A 229 14.32 0.18 -3.66
CA GLY A 229 15.75 0.50 -3.64
C GLY A 229 16.08 1.88 -4.22
N LEU A 230 17.11 1.95 -5.06
CA LEU A 230 17.44 3.13 -5.87
C LEU A 230 16.97 2.96 -7.32
N CYS A 231 15.87 2.23 -7.52
CA CYS A 231 15.24 1.99 -8.80
C CYS A 231 16.23 1.50 -9.88
N GLY A 232 16.25 2.14 -11.07
CA GLY A 232 17.14 1.81 -12.17
C GLY A 232 18.63 1.85 -11.79
N LEU A 233 19.05 2.66 -10.80
CA LEU A 233 20.43 2.63 -10.33
C LEU A 233 20.78 1.30 -9.65
N THR A 234 19.85 0.72 -8.90
CA THR A 234 20.02 -0.62 -8.32
C THR A 234 19.97 -1.70 -9.40
N TYR A 235 18.93 -1.68 -10.24
CA TYR A 235 18.61 -2.84 -11.09
C TYR A 235 19.26 -2.83 -12.47
N LEU A 236 19.44 -1.65 -13.08
CA LEU A 236 20.06 -1.50 -14.40
C LEU A 236 21.52 -1.04 -14.29
N GLY A 237 21.86 -0.28 -13.24
CA GLY A 237 23.19 0.30 -13.05
C GLY A 237 23.41 1.57 -13.86
N LEU A 238 24.68 1.89 -14.11
CA LEU A 238 25.05 3.14 -14.81
C LEU A 238 24.90 3.02 -16.34
N PRO A 239 24.57 4.12 -17.05
CA PRO A 239 24.50 4.12 -18.50
C PRO A 239 25.89 3.95 -19.13
N LEU A 240 26.02 3.00 -20.05
CA LEU A 240 27.24 2.70 -20.80
C LEU A 240 27.29 3.38 -22.18
N THR A 241 26.15 3.87 -22.66
CA THR A 241 26.04 4.66 -23.90
C THR A 241 25.13 5.87 -23.66
N ASN A 242 25.19 6.86 -24.55
CA ASN A 242 24.04 7.73 -24.78
C ASN A 242 22.89 6.93 -25.42
N GLU A 243 21.74 7.56 -25.61
CA GLU A 243 20.69 7.01 -26.48
C GLU A 243 21.24 6.81 -27.90
N VAL A 244 21.05 5.61 -28.43
CA VAL A 244 21.48 5.18 -29.76
C VAL A 244 20.25 4.94 -30.63
N PRO A 245 20.08 5.67 -31.75
CA PRO A 245 18.99 5.43 -32.68
C PRO A 245 19.03 4.03 -33.26
N ILE A 246 17.85 3.40 -33.39
CA ILE A 246 17.71 2.14 -34.11
C ILE A 246 17.42 2.48 -35.57
N THR A 247 18.41 2.29 -36.44
CA THR A 247 18.37 2.76 -37.83
C THR A 247 17.24 2.16 -38.67
N THR A 248 16.74 0.98 -38.31
CA THR A 248 15.63 0.31 -38.99
C THR A 248 14.25 0.80 -38.54
N HIS A 249 14.17 1.56 -37.44
CA HIS A 249 12.91 1.99 -36.82
C HIS A 249 13.01 3.47 -36.41
N ALA A 250 12.62 4.36 -37.32
CA ALA A 250 12.68 5.80 -37.04
C ALA A 250 11.87 6.18 -35.79
N GLY A 251 12.47 7.03 -34.94
CA GLY A 251 11.85 7.48 -33.70
C GLY A 251 12.03 6.53 -32.51
N THR A 252 12.73 5.41 -32.68
CA THR A 252 13.12 4.52 -31.58
C THR A 252 14.61 4.63 -31.26
N VAL A 253 14.93 4.53 -29.98
CA VAL A 253 16.30 4.58 -29.46
C VAL A 253 16.48 3.50 -28.42
N TYR A 254 17.69 2.95 -28.30
CA TYR A 254 18.05 2.11 -27.17
C TYR A 254 19.20 2.74 -26.37
N GLN A 255 19.30 2.35 -25.11
CA GLN A 255 20.39 2.74 -24.25
C GLN A 255 20.89 1.55 -23.45
N ARG A 256 22.22 1.40 -23.37
CA ARG A 256 22.88 0.32 -22.65
C ARG A 256 23.18 0.75 -21.23
N PHE A 257 22.96 -0.16 -20.29
CA PHE A 257 23.31 -0.04 -18.88
C PHE A 257 24.16 -1.24 -18.46
N GLU A 258 24.79 -1.16 -17.29
CA GLU A 258 25.64 -2.23 -16.75
C GLU A 258 24.95 -3.59 -16.67
N ARG A 259 23.62 -3.62 -16.46
CA ARG A 259 22.84 -4.85 -16.21
C ARG A 259 21.64 -5.02 -17.15
N GLY A 260 21.53 -4.20 -18.20
CA GLY A 260 20.38 -4.28 -19.10
C GLY A 260 20.41 -3.27 -20.24
N PHE A 261 19.44 -3.41 -21.13
CA PHE A 261 19.21 -2.53 -22.26
C PHE A 261 17.78 -2.02 -22.16
N LEU A 262 17.60 -0.70 -22.19
CA LEU A 262 16.28 -0.11 -22.34
C LEU A 262 16.09 0.32 -23.77
N VAL A 263 14.90 0.15 -24.30
CA VAL A 263 14.48 0.72 -25.58
C VAL A 263 13.31 1.65 -25.35
N TYR A 264 13.33 2.82 -25.98
CA TYR A 264 12.16 3.65 -26.20
C TYR A 264 11.58 3.29 -27.57
N ASP A 265 10.40 2.68 -27.55
CA ASP A 265 9.68 2.16 -28.70
C ASP A 265 8.18 2.39 -28.51
N PRO A 266 7.69 3.62 -28.70
CA PRO A 266 6.32 4.00 -28.38
C PRO A 266 5.26 3.32 -29.25
N ASN A 267 5.66 2.77 -30.40
CA ASN A 267 4.77 2.09 -31.34
C ASN A 267 4.98 0.57 -31.34
N HIS A 268 5.80 0.04 -30.44
CA HIS A 268 6.10 -1.40 -30.32
C HIS A 268 6.54 -2.03 -31.65
N VAL A 269 7.37 -1.33 -32.43
CA VAL A 269 7.88 -1.78 -33.74
C VAL A 269 9.18 -2.59 -33.62
N VAL A 270 9.90 -2.46 -32.51
CA VAL A 270 11.11 -3.23 -32.20
C VAL A 270 10.72 -4.52 -31.48
N ASP A 271 9.83 -4.42 -30.49
CA ASP A 271 9.28 -5.53 -29.72
C ASP A 271 7.94 -5.11 -29.06
N SER A 272 7.15 -6.08 -28.61
CA SER A 272 5.87 -5.86 -27.95
C SER A 272 5.70 -6.74 -26.71
N PRO A 273 6.47 -6.50 -25.64
CA PRO A 273 6.31 -7.26 -24.40
C PRO A 273 4.92 -7.00 -23.80
N PRO A 274 4.18 -8.06 -23.38
CA PRO A 274 2.86 -7.88 -22.79
C PRO A 274 2.89 -6.91 -21.58
N GLY A 275 2.01 -5.91 -21.61
CA GLY A 275 1.89 -4.91 -20.54
C GLY A 275 2.98 -3.83 -20.51
N ALA A 276 3.93 -3.84 -21.45
CA ALA A 276 4.92 -2.79 -21.56
C ALA A 276 4.31 -1.47 -22.04
N GLY A 277 4.80 -0.36 -21.49
CA GLY A 277 4.58 0.97 -22.06
C GLY A 277 5.60 1.29 -23.16
N GLN A 278 5.81 2.59 -23.41
CA GLN A 278 6.72 3.07 -24.45
C GLN A 278 8.21 2.78 -24.20
N VAL A 279 8.58 2.42 -22.96
CA VAL A 279 9.94 2.01 -22.59
C VAL A 279 9.90 0.65 -21.91
N TYR A 280 10.81 -0.24 -22.29
CA TYR A 280 10.92 -1.56 -21.70
C TYR A 280 12.34 -2.12 -21.81
N CYS A 281 12.62 -3.18 -21.03
CA CYS A 281 13.86 -3.93 -21.14
C CYS A 281 13.86 -4.74 -22.44
N MET A 282 14.89 -4.60 -23.26
CA MET A 282 15.00 -5.37 -24.50
C MET A 282 15.21 -6.86 -24.20
N HIS A 283 14.66 -7.71 -25.06
CA HIS A 283 14.89 -9.15 -25.01
C HIS A 283 16.39 -9.45 -25.19
N ILE A 284 16.95 -10.33 -24.35
CA ILE A 284 18.40 -10.63 -24.33
C ILE A 284 18.93 -11.18 -25.67
N ASN A 285 18.05 -11.83 -26.44
CA ASN A 285 18.34 -12.39 -27.75
C ASN A 285 17.69 -11.62 -28.90
N ALA A 286 17.06 -10.46 -28.65
CA ALA A 286 16.68 -9.59 -29.75
C ALA A 286 17.95 -9.24 -30.54
N PRO A 287 17.92 -9.20 -31.89
CA PRO A 287 19.08 -8.80 -32.65
C PRO A 287 19.48 -7.39 -32.21
N THR A 288 20.51 -7.29 -31.38
CA THR A 288 21.16 -6.00 -31.12
C THR A 288 21.50 -5.41 -32.48
N PRO A 289 21.03 -4.20 -32.82
CA PRO A 289 21.41 -3.53 -34.06
C PRO A 289 22.94 -3.53 -34.11
N ALA A 290 23.49 -4.25 -35.08
CA ALA A 290 24.83 -4.80 -35.03
C ALA A 290 25.92 -3.79 -34.64
N VAL A 291 26.43 -3.85 -33.40
CA VAL A 291 27.76 -3.33 -33.06
C VAL A 291 28.41 -4.18 -31.95
N LEU A 292 29.58 -4.73 -32.31
CA LEU A 292 30.71 -5.20 -31.49
C LEU A 292 30.81 -6.71 -31.15
N SER A 293 31.37 -7.47 -32.08
CA SER A 293 32.47 -8.40 -31.74
C SER A 293 33.76 -7.58 -31.54
N PRO A 294 34.63 -7.89 -30.56
CA PRO A 294 35.96 -7.29 -30.51
C PRO A 294 36.79 -7.84 -31.67
N LYS A 295 37.29 -6.97 -32.54
CA LYS A 295 38.35 -7.33 -33.49
C LYS A 295 39.60 -7.68 -32.68
N VAL A 296 39.88 -8.97 -32.52
CA VAL A 296 41.23 -9.42 -32.21
C VAL A 296 42.01 -9.37 -33.51
N SER A 297 42.90 -8.39 -33.61
CA SER A 297 43.97 -8.37 -34.59
C SER A 297 44.94 -9.51 -34.29
N ALA A 298 45.04 -10.48 -35.20
CA ALA A 298 46.24 -11.29 -35.32
C ALA A 298 47.05 -10.72 -36.48
N GLU A 299 48.16 -10.06 -36.13
CA GLU A 299 49.30 -9.79 -37.02
C GLU A 299 50.06 -11.11 -37.31
N PRO A 300 50.97 -11.12 -38.30
CA PRO A 300 50.99 -12.04 -39.44
C PRO A 300 51.38 -13.50 -39.15
#